data_AF-A0A8T3VG39-F1
#
_entry.id   AF-A0A8T3VG39-F1
#
_cell.length_a   1.000
_cell.length_b   1.000
_cell.length_c   1.000
_cell.angle_alpha   90.00
_cell.angle_beta   90.00
_cell.angle_gamma   90.00
#
_symmetry.space_group_name_H-M   'P 1'
#
loop_
_entity.id
_entity.type
_entity.pdbx_description
1 polymer ?
#
loop_
_entity_poly.entity_id
_entity_poly.type
_entity_poly.pdbx_seq_one_letter_code
_entity_poly.pdbx_strand_id
1 'polypeptide(L)'
;MDFLFDISALASEEEDFSTSKKDVLKYLKIIGVDTRFISYTPEKIYINNLRFSRFSRKKEATFNRQYPEIEVVRNKLFQKICAKSSKHLALEIEPNSRILMPEDNFLVELLMEPYTRKYGAKLVYEGDYDLAVNPLILDDQVNNVFEGIFKGEGLNLTKREGEIYPLVSVSLDWINSFLKMDGHDLIECENKDEMAHSFSEFLDDVAPQYKDNVVSASVFVSEKLNSQ
;
A
#
# COMPACT_ATOMS: atom_id res chain seq x y z
N MET A 1 -21.98 38.04 -7.10
CA MET A 1 -21.83 37.42 -5.78
C MET A 1 -21.01 36.15 -5.97
N ASP A 2 -19.69 36.31 -6.07
CA ASP A 2 -18.76 35.19 -6.03
C ASP A 2 -18.25 35.08 -4.60
N PHE A 3 -18.81 34.14 -3.84
CA PHE A 3 -18.20 33.68 -2.58
C PHE A 3 -16.97 32.84 -2.93
N LEU A 4 -15.94 33.50 -3.47
CA LEU A 4 -14.57 33.04 -3.33
C LEU A 4 -14.25 33.17 -1.84
N PHE A 5 -14.51 32.11 -1.10
CA PHE A 5 -13.88 31.89 0.20
C PHE A 5 -12.38 32.05 -0.02
N ASP A 6 -11.86 33.20 0.40
CA ASP A 6 -10.46 33.54 0.28
C ASP A 6 -9.71 32.70 1.31
N ILE A 7 -9.40 31.45 0.95
CA ILE A 7 -8.61 30.53 1.77
C ILE A 7 -7.22 31.13 2.05
N SER A 8 -6.78 32.13 1.26
CA SER A 8 -5.56 32.88 1.54
C SER A 8 -5.68 33.75 2.80
N ALA A 9 -6.88 34.21 3.15
CA ALA A 9 -7.14 35.02 4.34
C ALA A 9 -7.35 34.19 5.63
N LEU A 10 -7.56 32.86 5.51
CA LEU A 10 -7.57 31.94 6.66
C LEU A 10 -6.16 31.38 6.96
N ALA A 11 -5.23 31.53 6.02
CA ALA A 11 -3.81 31.23 6.21
C ALA A 11 -3.00 32.46 6.64
N SER A 12 -3.64 33.63 6.79
CA SER A 12 -2.99 34.90 7.18
C SER A 12 -3.04 35.18 8.68
N GLU A 13 -3.64 34.31 9.48
CA GLU A 13 -3.30 34.26 10.91
C GLU A 13 -2.06 33.37 11.01
N GLU A 14 -0.92 33.96 11.41
CA GLU A 14 0.37 33.30 11.60
C GLU A 14 0.27 32.18 12.66
N GLU A 15 -0.37 31.06 12.31
CA GLU A 15 -0.05 29.79 12.95
C GLU A 15 1.32 29.39 12.40
N ASP A 16 2.36 29.49 13.24
CA ASP A 16 3.68 28.96 12.94
C ASP A 16 3.56 27.43 12.76
N PHE A 17 3.39 27.00 11.51
CA PHE A 17 3.38 25.60 11.15
C PHE A 17 4.81 25.05 11.27
N SER A 18 5.02 24.08 12.17
CA SER A 18 6.27 23.34 12.21
C SER A 18 6.33 22.27 11.11
N THR A 19 7.49 21.62 10.98
CA THR A 19 7.68 20.42 10.14
C THR A 19 7.15 19.14 10.80
N SER A 20 6.46 19.24 11.95
CA SER A 20 5.86 18.08 12.60
C SER A 20 4.78 17.45 11.71
N LYS A 21 4.67 16.12 11.75
CA LYS A 21 3.64 15.36 11.02
C LYS A 21 2.24 15.95 11.22
N LYS A 22 1.91 16.36 12.45
CA LYS A 22 0.59 16.91 12.79
C LYS A 22 0.31 18.21 12.05
N ASP A 23 1.31 19.10 11.98
CA ASP A 23 1.17 20.42 11.37
C ASP A 23 1.13 20.32 9.85
N VAL A 24 1.97 19.49 9.25
CA VAL A 24 1.94 19.22 7.80
C VAL A 24 0.58 18.68 7.37
N LEU A 25 0.03 17.69 8.11
CA LEU A 25 -1.28 17.12 7.82
C LEU A 25 -2.43 18.12 8.06
N LYS A 26 -2.30 19.00 9.07
CA LYS A 26 -3.26 20.09 9.32
C LYS A 26 -3.26 21.08 8.16
N TYR A 27 -2.08 21.50 7.71
CA TYR A 27 -1.93 22.42 6.59
C TYR A 27 -2.51 21.85 5.28
N LEU A 28 -2.21 20.58 4.98
CA LEU A 28 -2.80 19.88 3.83
C LEU A 28 -4.34 19.91 3.86
N LYS A 29 -4.94 19.72 5.04
CA LYS A 29 -6.39 19.81 5.23
C LYS A 29 -6.91 21.23 5.00
N ILE A 30 -6.20 22.26 5.46
CA ILE A 30 -6.55 23.69 5.26
C ILE A 30 -6.57 24.03 3.77
N ILE A 31 -5.58 23.60 3.00
CA ILE A 31 -5.55 23.80 1.54
C ILE A 31 -6.53 22.86 0.78
N GLY A 32 -7.32 22.06 1.51
CA GLY A 32 -8.38 21.21 0.99
C GLY A 32 -7.91 19.90 0.36
N VAL A 33 -6.74 19.39 0.75
CA VAL A 33 -6.28 18.03 0.40
C VAL A 33 -6.91 17.03 1.35
N ASP A 34 -7.42 15.92 0.81
CA ASP A 34 -7.89 14.80 1.61
C ASP A 34 -6.71 13.90 1.97
N THR A 35 -6.22 14.06 3.20
CA THR A 35 -5.03 13.37 3.70
C THR A 35 -5.22 11.87 3.88
N ARG A 36 -6.45 11.35 3.75
CA ARG A 36 -6.73 9.90 3.75
C ARG A 36 -6.25 9.20 2.47
N PHE A 37 -5.95 9.95 1.41
CA PHE A 37 -5.55 9.41 0.11
C PHE A 37 -4.13 9.81 -0.30
N ILE A 38 -3.31 10.15 0.70
CA ILE A 38 -1.87 10.36 0.59
C ILE A 38 -1.19 9.57 1.70
N SER A 39 0.07 9.22 1.48
CA SER A 39 0.96 8.69 2.50
C SER A 39 2.04 9.73 2.82
N TYR A 40 2.24 10.00 4.10
CA TYR A 40 3.21 10.99 4.58
C TYR A 40 4.45 10.33 5.15
N THR A 41 5.61 10.81 4.72
CA THR A 41 6.93 10.60 5.35
C THR A 41 7.55 11.96 5.64
N PRO A 42 8.58 12.06 6.50
CA PRO A 42 9.24 13.34 6.78
C PRO A 42 9.79 14.05 5.54
N GLU A 43 10.21 13.30 4.52
CA GLU A 43 10.84 13.84 3.31
C GLU A 43 9.86 13.93 2.12
N LYS A 44 8.85 13.06 2.08
CA LYS A 44 8.00 12.87 0.89
C LYS A 44 6.52 12.70 1.25
N ILE A 45 5.66 13.27 0.42
CA ILE A 45 4.22 12.99 0.38
C ILE A 45 3.90 12.22 -0.90
N TYR A 46 3.46 10.99 -0.74
CA TYR A 46 3.06 10.13 -1.84
C TYR A 46 1.56 10.25 -2.09
N ILE A 47 1.17 10.45 -3.34
CA ILE A 47 -0.25 10.50 -3.70
C ILE A 47 -0.74 9.11 -4.05
N ASN A 48 -1.57 8.53 -3.18
CA ASN A 48 -2.12 7.17 -3.33
C ASN A 48 -3.27 7.17 -4.35
N ASN A 49 -4.07 8.23 -4.36
CA ASN A 49 -5.13 8.41 -5.34
C ASN A 49 -5.28 9.89 -5.72
N LEU A 50 -5.03 10.20 -6.98
CA LEU A 50 -5.07 11.57 -7.49
C LEU A 50 -6.46 12.22 -7.38
N ARG A 51 -7.52 11.47 -7.67
CA ARG A 51 -8.89 11.97 -7.67
C ARG A 51 -9.38 12.23 -6.24
N PHE A 52 -9.18 11.25 -5.35
CA PHE A 52 -9.71 11.33 -3.99
C PHE A 52 -8.88 12.21 -3.06
N SER A 53 -7.56 12.29 -3.24
CA SER A 53 -6.72 13.24 -2.48
C SER A 53 -7.08 14.70 -2.75
N ARG A 54 -7.72 15.01 -3.88
CA ARG A 54 -7.99 16.37 -4.34
C ARG A 54 -6.73 17.26 -4.39
N PHE A 55 -5.55 16.66 -4.44
CA PHE A 55 -4.27 17.35 -4.40
C PHE A 55 -3.91 17.80 -5.82
N SER A 56 -4.45 18.94 -6.26
CA SER A 56 -4.17 19.48 -7.60
C SER A 56 -2.77 20.09 -7.70
N ARG A 57 -2.29 20.36 -8.92
CA ARG A 57 -1.03 21.10 -9.15
C ARG A 57 -1.02 22.48 -8.49
N LYS A 58 -2.17 23.16 -8.46
CA LYS A 58 -2.31 24.45 -7.77
C LYS A 58 -2.07 24.30 -6.27
N LYS A 59 -2.65 23.27 -5.64
CA LYS A 59 -2.45 22.99 -4.22
C LYS A 59 -1.03 22.53 -3.90
N GLU A 60 -0.41 21.77 -4.79
CA GLU A 60 1.00 21.39 -4.68
C GLU A 60 1.90 22.63 -4.69
N ALA A 61 1.66 23.59 -5.60
CA ALA A 61 2.40 24.85 -5.59
C ALA A 61 2.17 25.66 -4.29
N THR A 62 0.97 25.65 -3.73
CA THR A 62 0.68 26.26 -2.41
C THR A 62 1.37 25.51 -1.27
N PHE A 63 1.47 24.19 -1.36
CA PHE A 63 2.14 23.35 -0.39
C PHE A 63 3.66 23.58 -0.39
N ASN A 64 4.29 23.53 -1.56
CA ASN A 64 5.74 23.69 -1.71
C ASN A 64 6.25 25.09 -1.31
N ARG A 65 5.37 26.11 -1.25
CA ARG A 65 5.71 27.42 -0.68
C ARG A 65 5.90 27.38 0.84
N GLN A 66 5.12 26.53 1.52
CA GLN A 66 5.17 26.37 2.96
C GLN A 66 6.21 25.33 3.38
N TYR A 67 6.29 24.22 2.63
CA TYR A 67 7.18 23.08 2.90
C TYR A 67 8.01 22.75 1.66
N PRO A 68 9.01 23.57 1.31
CA PRO A 68 9.86 23.34 0.13
C PRO A 68 10.72 22.08 0.23
N GLU A 69 11.00 21.61 1.45
CA GLU A 69 11.82 20.42 1.75
C GLU A 69 11.06 19.11 1.59
N ILE A 70 9.72 19.12 1.58
CA ILE A 70 8.90 17.93 1.45
C ILE A 70 8.50 17.73 -0.01
N GLU A 71 9.03 16.69 -0.64
CA GLU A 71 8.72 16.38 -2.05
C GLU A 71 7.32 15.77 -2.20
N VAL A 72 6.55 16.24 -3.18
CA VAL A 72 5.26 15.65 -3.54
C VAL A 72 5.42 14.64 -4.68
N VAL A 73 5.36 13.36 -4.36
CA VAL A 73 5.57 12.25 -5.29
C VAL A 73 4.26 11.88 -6.01
N ARG A 74 4.23 12.13 -7.33
CA ARG A 74 3.12 11.76 -8.23
C ARG A 74 3.47 10.58 -9.13
N ASN A 75 3.59 9.39 -8.53
CA ASN A 75 3.95 8.19 -9.27
C ASN A 75 2.70 7.37 -9.67
N LYS A 76 2.52 7.11 -10.97
CA LYS A 76 1.39 6.32 -11.50
C LYS A 76 1.46 4.84 -11.09
N LEU A 77 2.65 4.27 -11.01
CA LEU A 77 2.86 2.89 -10.56
C LEU A 77 2.48 2.75 -9.09
N PHE A 78 2.95 3.67 -8.23
CA PHE A 78 2.54 3.71 -6.83
C PHE A 78 1.02 3.82 -6.66
N GLN A 79 0.35 4.66 -7.46
CA GLN A 79 -1.12 4.76 -7.44
C GLN A 79 -1.81 3.45 -7.84
N LYS A 80 -1.23 2.69 -8.78
CA LYS A 80 -1.73 1.35 -9.15
C LYS A 80 -1.54 0.34 -8.01
N ILE A 81 -0.38 0.35 -7.36
CA ILE A 81 -0.10 -0.48 -6.17
C ILE A 81 -1.13 -0.17 -5.09
N CYS A 82 -1.29 1.11 -4.71
CA CYS A 82 -2.31 1.55 -3.75
C CYS A 82 -3.72 1.09 -4.12
N ALA A 83 -4.09 1.19 -5.40
CA ALA A 83 -5.41 0.77 -5.87
C ALA A 83 -5.62 -0.76 -5.72
N LYS A 84 -4.61 -1.59 -6.02
CA LYS A 84 -4.67 -3.04 -5.81
C LYS A 84 -4.72 -3.37 -4.31
N SER A 85 -3.81 -2.82 -3.51
CA SER A 85 -3.76 -3.03 -2.05
C SER A 85 -5.06 -2.63 -1.35
N SER A 86 -5.64 -1.48 -1.72
CA SER A 86 -6.82 -0.96 -1.04
C SER A 86 -8.06 -1.85 -1.14
N LYS A 87 -8.17 -2.70 -2.17
CA LYS A 87 -9.29 -3.64 -2.33
C LYS A 87 -9.32 -4.70 -1.23
N HIS A 88 -8.17 -5.16 -0.78
CA HIS A 88 -8.07 -6.17 0.27
C HIS A 88 -8.18 -5.51 1.66
N LEU A 89 -7.39 -4.46 1.87
CA LEU A 89 -7.33 -3.77 3.16
C LEU A 89 -8.66 -3.13 3.59
N ALA A 90 -9.52 -2.73 2.65
CA ALA A 90 -10.82 -2.14 2.99
C ALA A 90 -11.83 -3.14 3.57
N LEU A 91 -11.62 -4.44 3.37
CA LEU A 91 -12.49 -5.50 3.88
C LEU A 91 -12.01 -6.04 5.23
N GLU A 92 -10.72 -5.90 5.52
CA GLU A 92 -10.07 -6.54 6.67
C GLU A 92 -9.83 -5.57 7.84
N ILE A 93 -9.66 -4.26 7.58
CA ILE A 93 -9.32 -3.30 8.63
C ILE A 93 -10.58 -2.72 9.27
N GLU A 94 -10.76 -3.01 10.56
CA GLU A 94 -11.81 -2.41 11.37
C GLU A 94 -11.41 -1.02 11.91
N PRO A 95 -12.39 -0.17 12.27
CA PRO A 95 -12.11 1.11 12.92
C PRO A 95 -11.37 0.96 14.25
N ASN A 96 -10.31 1.77 14.44
CA ASN A 96 -9.47 1.84 15.63
C ASN A 96 -8.66 0.57 15.97
N SER A 97 -8.53 -0.39 15.05
CA SER A 97 -7.70 -1.57 15.26
C SER A 97 -6.23 -1.24 15.50
N ARG A 98 -5.59 -2.05 16.35
CA ARG A 98 -4.14 -2.10 16.55
C ARG A 98 -3.55 -3.07 15.53
N ILE A 99 -2.71 -2.56 14.65
CA ILE A 99 -2.14 -3.31 13.54
C ILE A 99 -0.64 -3.46 13.77
N LEU A 100 -0.17 -4.68 13.95
CA LEU A 100 1.26 -5.00 14.03
C LEU A 100 1.91 -4.88 12.66
N MET A 101 2.92 -4.02 12.55
CA MET A 101 3.71 -3.82 11.35
C MET A 101 4.85 -4.85 11.27
N PRO A 102 5.24 -5.30 10.06
CA PRO A 102 6.42 -6.12 9.89
C PRO A 102 7.68 -5.27 10.09
N GLU A 103 8.79 -5.93 10.45
CA GLU A 103 10.10 -5.31 10.50
C GLU A 103 10.55 -4.90 9.08
N ASP A 104 11.15 -3.71 8.97
CA ASP A 104 11.90 -3.24 7.80
C ASP A 104 11.21 -3.36 6.42
N ASN A 105 9.92 -3.03 6.32
CA ASN A 105 9.22 -2.99 5.03
C ASN A 105 8.65 -1.61 4.69
N PHE A 106 9.47 -0.79 4.03
CA PHE A 106 9.15 0.58 3.64
C PHE A 106 7.84 0.70 2.84
N LEU A 107 7.62 -0.16 1.84
CA LEU A 107 6.42 -0.06 1.00
C LEU A 107 5.16 -0.38 1.82
N VAL A 108 5.22 -1.38 2.69
CA VAL A 108 4.12 -1.72 3.58
C VAL A 108 3.81 -0.57 4.53
N GLU A 109 4.82 0.02 5.16
CA GLU A 109 4.62 1.22 5.99
C GLU A 109 3.91 2.33 5.21
N LEU A 110 4.39 2.59 4.00
CA LEU A 110 3.82 3.61 3.14
C LEU A 110 2.36 3.31 2.78
N LEU A 111 2.00 2.05 2.53
CA LEU A 111 0.62 1.65 2.22
C LEU A 111 -0.31 1.72 3.42
N MET A 112 0.19 1.43 4.63
CA MET A 112 -0.59 1.39 5.86
C MET A 112 -0.75 2.78 6.51
N GLU A 113 0.18 3.70 6.27
CA GLU A 113 0.19 5.04 6.84
C GLU A 113 -1.14 5.82 6.73
N PRO A 114 -1.86 5.82 5.58
CA PRO A 114 -3.16 6.50 5.46
C PRO A 114 -4.28 5.85 6.28
N TYR A 115 -4.16 4.58 6.65
CA TYR A 115 -5.20 3.87 7.40
C TYR A 115 -5.31 4.37 8.84
N THR A 116 -4.24 4.98 9.36
CA THR A 116 -4.28 5.77 10.61
C THR A 116 -5.30 6.91 10.57
N ARG A 117 -5.57 7.46 9.38
CA ARG A 117 -6.53 8.55 9.17
C ARG A 117 -7.86 8.09 8.60
N LYS A 118 -7.89 7.02 7.80
CA LYS A 118 -9.14 6.46 7.25
C LYS A 118 -10.00 5.83 8.33
N TYR A 119 -9.38 5.03 9.20
CA TYR A 119 -10.07 4.19 10.17
C TYR A 119 -9.63 4.44 11.61
N GLY A 120 -8.69 5.37 11.85
CA GLY A 120 -8.13 5.57 13.18
C GLY A 120 -7.22 4.43 13.63
N ALA A 121 -6.74 3.60 12.70
CA ALA A 121 -5.89 2.45 13.00
C ALA A 121 -4.60 2.89 13.71
N LYS A 122 -4.14 2.09 14.68
CA LYS A 122 -2.89 2.31 15.40
C LYS A 122 -1.86 1.32 14.90
N LEU A 123 -0.85 1.82 14.19
CA LEU A 123 0.28 1.01 13.76
C LEU A 123 1.20 0.79 14.98
N VAL A 124 1.41 -0.47 15.36
CA VAL A 124 2.28 -0.87 16.46
C VAL A 124 3.41 -1.74 15.92
N TYR A 125 4.55 -1.73 16.60
CA TYR A 125 5.75 -2.49 16.20
C TYR A 125 6.09 -3.59 17.21
N GLU A 126 5.43 -3.59 18.37
CA GLU A 126 5.59 -4.58 19.43
C GLU A 126 4.35 -4.59 20.34
N GLY A 127 4.19 -5.66 21.12
CA GLY A 127 3.13 -5.81 22.12
C GLY A 127 1.79 -6.25 21.54
N ASP A 128 0.69 -5.89 22.23
CA ASP A 128 -0.66 -6.36 21.87
C ASP A 128 -1.16 -5.74 20.55
N TYR A 129 -1.77 -6.57 19.70
CA TYR A 129 -2.36 -6.20 18.42
C TYR A 129 -3.65 -6.99 18.15
N ASP A 130 -4.50 -6.44 17.28
CA ASP A 130 -5.72 -7.09 16.81
C ASP A 130 -5.48 -7.79 15.46
N LEU A 131 -4.65 -7.18 14.61
CA LEU A 131 -4.29 -7.67 13.28
C LEU A 131 -2.77 -7.60 13.08
N ALA A 132 -2.19 -8.56 12.39
CA ALA A 132 -0.78 -8.54 11.98
C ALA A 132 -0.67 -8.33 10.47
N VAL A 133 0.24 -7.45 10.04
CA VAL A 133 0.51 -7.24 8.62
C VAL A 133 1.51 -8.27 8.13
N ASN A 134 1.12 -8.98 7.08
CA ASN A 134 1.98 -9.92 6.39
C ASN A 134 2.38 -9.33 5.02
N PRO A 135 3.68 -9.17 4.72
CA PRO A 135 4.17 -8.53 3.50
C PRO A 135 4.08 -9.42 2.25
N LEU A 136 3.46 -10.61 2.34
CA LEU A 136 3.29 -11.55 1.23
C LEU A 136 2.86 -10.87 -0.07
N ILE A 137 3.66 -11.07 -1.12
CA ILE A 137 3.43 -10.51 -2.45
C ILE A 137 2.68 -11.50 -3.35
N LEU A 138 2.27 -11.06 -4.55
CA LEU A 138 1.58 -11.92 -5.51
C LEU A 138 2.47 -13.09 -6.00
N ASP A 139 3.73 -12.81 -6.32
CA ASP A 139 4.68 -13.79 -6.85
C ASP A 139 4.95 -14.92 -5.84
N ASP A 140 5.12 -14.58 -4.56
CA ASP A 140 5.28 -15.59 -3.50
C ASP A 140 4.06 -16.50 -3.37
N GLN A 141 2.83 -15.97 -3.49
CA GLN A 141 1.64 -16.81 -3.47
C GLN A 141 1.58 -17.79 -4.63
N VAL A 142 1.94 -17.32 -5.83
CA VAL A 142 1.97 -18.15 -7.02
C VAL A 142 3.01 -19.24 -6.87
N ASN A 143 4.20 -18.90 -6.37
CA ASN A 143 5.26 -19.86 -6.11
C ASN A 143 4.88 -20.88 -5.03
N ASN A 144 4.23 -20.45 -3.94
CA ASN A 144 3.71 -21.35 -2.91
C ASN A 144 2.69 -22.36 -3.48
N VAL A 145 1.82 -21.92 -4.39
CA VAL A 145 0.87 -22.81 -5.08
C VAL A 145 1.61 -23.81 -5.96
N PHE A 146 2.57 -23.38 -6.77
CA PHE A 146 3.33 -24.27 -7.64
C PHE A 146 4.18 -25.27 -6.85
N GLU A 147 4.88 -24.80 -5.81
CA GLU A 147 5.62 -25.65 -4.90
C GLU A 147 4.72 -26.76 -4.31
N GLY A 148 3.54 -26.39 -3.79
CA GLY A 148 2.59 -27.36 -3.25
C GLY A 148 2.11 -28.38 -4.28
N ILE A 149 1.88 -27.95 -5.52
CA ILE A 149 1.53 -28.85 -6.64
C ILE A 149 2.68 -29.81 -6.95
N PHE A 150 3.92 -29.31 -7.06
CA PHE A 150 5.08 -30.10 -7.43
C PHE A 150 5.50 -31.08 -6.33
N LYS A 151 5.32 -30.72 -5.06
CA LYS A 151 5.57 -31.60 -3.91
C LYS A 151 4.44 -32.59 -3.65
N GLY A 152 3.30 -32.43 -4.32
CA GLY A 152 2.11 -33.26 -4.09
C GLY A 152 1.38 -32.95 -2.79
N GLU A 153 1.63 -31.78 -2.20
CA GLU A 153 1.00 -31.30 -0.97
C GLU A 153 -0.33 -30.58 -1.24
N GLY A 154 -0.61 -30.25 -2.50
CA GLY A 154 -1.86 -29.61 -2.93
C GLY A 154 -1.75 -28.08 -3.02
N LEU A 155 -2.87 -27.38 -2.84
CA LEU A 155 -2.92 -25.92 -2.93
C LEU A 155 -2.51 -25.28 -1.60
N ASN A 156 -1.34 -24.65 -1.57
CA ASN A 156 -0.83 -23.97 -0.38
C ASN A 156 -1.21 -22.49 -0.38
N LEU A 157 -2.40 -22.16 0.12
CA LEU A 157 -2.83 -20.78 0.35
C LEU A 157 -2.44 -20.34 1.76
N THR A 158 -1.49 -19.42 1.85
CA THR A 158 -0.85 -19.00 3.12
C THR A 158 -1.66 -18.00 3.96
N LYS A 159 -2.96 -17.83 3.67
CA LYS A 159 -3.78 -16.86 4.41
C LYS A 159 -4.17 -17.38 5.79
N ARG A 160 -3.88 -16.59 6.82
CA ARG A 160 -4.16 -16.87 8.23
C ARG A 160 -5.19 -15.88 8.77
N GLU A 161 -6.05 -16.36 9.65
CA GLU A 161 -6.95 -15.48 10.41
C GLU A 161 -6.14 -14.53 11.30
N GLY A 162 -6.58 -13.28 11.41
CA GLY A 162 -5.86 -12.24 12.16
C GLY A 162 -4.68 -11.62 11.42
N GLU A 163 -4.42 -12.01 10.17
CA GLU A 163 -3.42 -11.37 9.31
C GLU A 163 -4.09 -10.54 8.19
N ILE A 164 -3.43 -9.45 7.81
CA ILE A 164 -3.80 -8.62 6.65
C ILE A 164 -2.66 -8.58 5.65
N TYR A 165 -2.99 -8.54 4.36
CA TYR A 165 -2.01 -8.73 3.29
C TYR A 165 -1.99 -7.56 2.28
N PRO A 166 -1.27 -6.45 2.58
CA PRO A 166 -1.25 -5.26 1.73
C PRO A 166 -0.73 -5.50 0.31
N LEU A 167 0.19 -6.45 0.13
CA LEU A 167 0.89 -6.71 -1.14
C LEU A 167 0.39 -7.95 -1.88
N VAL A 168 -0.63 -8.63 -1.36
CA VAL A 168 -1.14 -9.94 -1.83
C VAL A 168 -1.50 -9.98 -3.32
N SER A 169 -1.83 -8.85 -3.92
CA SER A 169 -2.19 -8.74 -5.34
C SER A 169 -1.20 -7.91 -6.15
N VAL A 170 -0.08 -7.51 -5.56
CA VAL A 170 0.95 -6.67 -6.17
C VAL A 170 2.13 -7.55 -6.58
N SER A 171 2.55 -7.44 -7.84
CA SER A 171 3.68 -8.21 -8.34
C SER A 171 5.03 -7.65 -7.89
N LEU A 172 6.02 -8.54 -7.76
CA LEU A 172 7.40 -8.20 -7.44
C LEU A 172 7.96 -7.14 -8.38
N ASP A 173 7.71 -7.30 -9.69
CA ASP A 173 8.16 -6.34 -10.70
C ASP A 173 7.66 -4.91 -10.44
N TRP A 174 6.41 -4.76 -10.01
CA TRP A 174 5.82 -3.45 -9.72
C TRP A 174 6.44 -2.86 -8.45
N ILE A 175 6.66 -3.69 -7.44
CA ILE A 175 7.30 -3.29 -6.18
C ILE A 175 8.73 -2.83 -6.46
N ASN A 176 9.56 -3.68 -7.07
CA ASN A 176 10.96 -3.39 -7.36
C ASN A 176 11.12 -2.22 -8.35
N SER A 177 10.22 -2.09 -9.34
CA SER A 177 10.22 -0.92 -10.22
C SER A 177 9.93 0.38 -9.45
N PHE A 178 9.01 0.36 -8.50
CA PHE A 178 8.71 1.52 -7.65
C PHE A 178 9.86 1.84 -6.70
N LEU A 179 10.38 0.84 -5.96
CA LEU A 179 11.49 1.01 -5.02
C LEU A 179 12.74 1.56 -5.72
N LYS A 180 13.08 1.03 -6.89
CA LYS A 180 14.18 1.54 -7.73
C LYS A 180 14.00 2.99 -8.15
N MET A 181 12.78 3.39 -8.54
CA MET A 181 12.48 4.78 -8.92
C MET A 181 12.58 5.73 -7.73
N ASP A 182 12.32 5.23 -6.53
CA ASP A 182 12.24 6.02 -5.31
C ASP A 182 13.55 6.01 -4.48
N GLY A 183 14.53 5.20 -4.89
CA GLY A 183 15.87 5.13 -4.31
C GLY A 183 16.01 4.14 -3.15
N HIS A 184 15.11 3.15 -3.05
CA HIS A 184 15.11 2.13 -2.01
C HIS A 184 15.66 0.80 -2.51
N ASP A 185 16.11 -0.04 -1.56
CA ASP A 185 16.58 -1.40 -1.83
C ASP A 185 15.46 -2.26 -2.43
N LEU A 186 15.86 -3.17 -3.31
CA LEU A 186 14.95 -4.13 -3.94
C LEU A 186 14.63 -5.25 -2.95
N ILE A 187 13.42 -5.81 -3.09
CA ILE A 187 13.04 -7.01 -2.36
C ILE A 187 13.19 -8.24 -3.26
N GLU A 188 13.33 -9.39 -2.63
CA GLU A 188 13.33 -10.70 -3.28
C GLU A 188 12.09 -11.48 -2.83
N CYS A 189 11.70 -12.48 -3.62
CA CYS A 189 10.68 -13.45 -3.19
C CYS A 189 11.14 -14.17 -1.92
N GLU A 190 10.24 -14.34 -0.96
CA GLU A 190 10.48 -15.16 0.23
C GLU A 190 10.54 -16.64 -0.12
N ASN A 191 9.70 -17.09 -1.06
CA ASN A 191 9.76 -18.45 -1.57
C ASN A 191 11.04 -18.62 -2.39
N LYS A 192 11.83 -19.66 -2.11
CA LYS A 192 13.10 -19.97 -2.80
C LYS A 192 13.09 -21.30 -3.53
N ASP A 193 11.92 -21.88 -3.79
CA ASP A 193 11.81 -23.14 -4.53
C ASP A 193 12.17 -22.95 -6.00
N GLU A 194 13.29 -23.52 -6.43
CA GLU A 194 13.83 -23.35 -7.78
C GLU A 194 12.87 -23.83 -8.87
N MET A 195 12.10 -24.90 -8.61
CA MET A 195 11.16 -25.45 -9.58
C MET A 195 9.95 -24.53 -9.77
N ALA A 196 9.40 -24.03 -8.67
CA ALA A 196 8.32 -23.03 -8.70
C ALA A 196 8.75 -21.77 -9.46
N HIS A 197 9.94 -21.24 -9.16
CA HIS A 197 10.49 -20.06 -9.86
C HIS A 197 10.68 -20.30 -11.34
N SER A 198 11.34 -21.40 -11.72
CA SER A 198 11.58 -21.71 -13.14
C SER A 198 10.27 -21.87 -13.92
N PHE A 199 9.23 -22.43 -13.28
CA PHE A 199 7.92 -22.55 -13.91
C PHE A 199 7.20 -21.19 -14.02
N SER A 200 7.30 -20.35 -13.00
CA SER A 200 6.78 -18.97 -13.02
C SER A 200 7.43 -18.14 -14.13
N GLU A 201 8.75 -18.21 -14.30
CA GLU A 201 9.48 -17.55 -15.39
C GLU A 201 9.00 -18.04 -16.76
N PHE A 202 8.83 -19.35 -16.93
CA PHE A 202 8.29 -19.91 -18.17
C PHE A 202 6.89 -19.38 -18.48
N LEU A 203 6.03 -19.23 -17.47
CA LEU A 203 4.67 -18.74 -17.67
C LEU A 203 4.60 -17.23 -17.95
N ASP A 204 5.55 -16.44 -17.45
CA ASP A 204 5.63 -15.01 -17.76
C ASP A 204 5.80 -14.79 -19.29
N ASP A 205 6.50 -15.69 -19.98
CA ASP A 205 6.67 -15.65 -21.44
C ASP A 205 5.45 -16.13 -22.23
N VAL A 206 4.68 -17.08 -21.67
CA VAL A 206 3.62 -17.80 -22.39
C VAL A 206 2.24 -17.21 -22.16
N ALA A 207 1.96 -16.72 -20.95
CA ALA A 207 0.62 -16.36 -20.53
C ALA A 207 0.61 -15.04 -19.73
N PRO A 208 0.20 -13.92 -20.35
CA PRO A 208 0.00 -12.68 -19.63
C PRO A 208 -1.00 -12.87 -18.48
N GLN A 209 -0.73 -12.25 -17.33
CA GLN A 209 -1.63 -12.26 -16.16
C GLN A 209 -1.85 -13.64 -15.52
N TYR A 210 -1.02 -14.64 -15.81
CA TYR A 210 -1.17 -15.97 -15.20
C TYR A 210 -1.17 -15.90 -13.67
N LYS A 211 -0.37 -15.00 -13.07
CA LYS A 211 -0.27 -14.83 -11.61
C LYS A 211 -1.63 -14.58 -10.96
N ASP A 212 -2.38 -13.60 -11.46
CA ASP A 212 -3.74 -13.29 -10.97
C ASP A 212 -4.71 -14.48 -11.22
N ASN A 213 -4.55 -15.20 -12.34
CA ASN A 213 -5.38 -16.36 -12.69
C ASN A 213 -5.12 -17.57 -11.80
N VAL A 214 -3.86 -17.88 -11.50
CA VAL A 214 -3.44 -18.99 -10.64
C VAL A 214 -4.00 -18.79 -9.23
N VAL A 215 -3.84 -17.60 -8.67
CA VAL A 215 -4.39 -17.29 -7.33
C VAL A 215 -5.92 -17.40 -7.34
N SER A 216 -6.59 -16.82 -8.33
CA SER A 216 -8.06 -16.86 -8.42
C SER A 216 -8.59 -18.31 -8.56
N ALA A 217 -7.95 -19.12 -9.39
CA ALA A 217 -8.30 -20.53 -9.57
C ALA A 217 -8.04 -21.33 -8.27
N SER A 218 -6.93 -21.07 -7.60
CA SER A 218 -6.56 -21.76 -6.35
C SER A 218 -7.55 -21.46 -5.23
N VAL A 219 -7.97 -20.19 -5.09
CA VAL A 219 -9.03 -19.79 -4.14
C VAL A 219 -10.33 -20.51 -4.45
N PHE A 220 -10.78 -20.48 -5.71
CA PHE A 220 -12.03 -21.14 -6.13
C PHE A 220 -12.05 -22.65 -5.85
N VAL A 221 -10.95 -23.34 -6.14
CA VAL A 221 -10.83 -24.79 -5.88
C VAL A 221 -10.85 -25.07 -4.37
N SER A 222 -10.13 -24.26 -3.58
CA SER A 222 -10.07 -24.41 -2.13
C SER A 222 -11.43 -24.19 -1.46
N GLU A 223 -12.18 -23.18 -1.89
CA GLU A 223 -13.56 -22.94 -1.41
C GLU A 223 -14.49 -24.12 -1.72
N LYS A 224 -14.37 -24.70 -2.92
CA LYS A 224 -15.17 -25.88 -3.28
C LYS A 224 -14.83 -27.11 -2.45
N LEU A 225 -13.55 -27.36 -2.18
CA LEU A 225 -13.11 -28.48 -1.35
C LEU A 225 -13.59 -28.35 0.10
N ASN A 226 -13.60 -27.14 0.66
CA ASN A 226 -14.07 -26.87 2.02
C ASN A 226 -15.60 -26.89 2.17
N SER A 227 -16.34 -26.84 1.05
CA SER A 227 -17.81 -26.88 1.03
C SER A 227 -18.41 -28.28 0.88
N GLN A 228 -17.57 -29.32 0.79
CA GLN A 228 -17.95 -30.73 0.73
C GLN A 228 -17.79 -31.40 2.09
#